data_AF-A0A662D8N4-F1
#
_entry.id   AF-A0A662D8N4-F1
#
_cell.length_a   1.000
_cell.length_b   1.000
_cell.length_c   1.000
_cell.angle_alpha   90.00
_cell.angle_beta   90.00
_cell.angle_gamma   90.00
#
_symmetry.space_group_name_H-M   'P 1'
#
loop_
_entity.id
_entity.type
_entity.pdbx_description
1 polymer ?
#
loop_
_entity_poly.entity_id
_entity_poly.type
_entity_poly.pdbx_seq_one_letter_code
_entity_poly.pdbx_strand_id
1 'polypeptide(L)'
;MEEIEVSSWLTLDALKNEAEIEEIVGDLQSGHFQSVFCVIEDDFLELLYSDSASNYLRRYDDKEEFQLAIEKRKEEFGEALYN
;
A
#
# COMPACT_ATOMS: atom_id res chain seq x y z
N MET A 1 -0.31 -6.88 12.76
CA MET A 1 -1.11 -6.49 11.58
C MET A 1 -2.60 -6.36 11.85
N GLU A 2 -3.17 -5.19 11.55
CA GLU A 2 -4.61 -4.98 11.41
C GLU A 2 -4.95 -4.64 9.94
N GLU A 3 -6.10 -5.12 9.45
CA GLU A 3 -6.59 -4.86 8.08
C GLU A 3 -7.99 -4.25 8.13
N ILE A 4 -8.20 -3.17 7.39
CA ILE A 4 -9.46 -2.46 7.24
C ILE A 4 -9.83 -2.43 5.77
N GLU A 5 -11.01 -2.95 5.44
CA GLU A 5 -11.58 -2.83 4.10
C GLU A 5 -12.09 -1.39 3.88
N VAL A 6 -11.60 -0.76 2.82
CA VAL A 6 -11.94 0.60 2.42
C VAL A 6 -12.67 0.57 1.08
N SER A 7 -13.96 0.85 1.12
CA SER A 7 -14.81 0.85 -0.08
C SER A 7 -14.65 2.11 -0.95
N SER A 8 -13.84 3.08 -0.54
CA SER A 8 -13.69 4.37 -1.25
C SER A 8 -12.23 4.75 -1.47
N TRP A 9 -11.86 5.00 -2.74
CA TRP A 9 -10.53 5.53 -3.08
C TRP A 9 -10.26 6.90 -2.48
N LEU A 10 -11.29 7.71 -2.27
CA LEU A 10 -11.15 9.04 -1.68
C LEU A 10 -10.59 8.97 -0.25
N THR A 11 -10.97 7.94 0.50
CA THR A 11 -10.44 7.74 1.87
C THR A 11 -8.96 7.38 1.85
N LEU A 12 -8.55 6.48 0.95
CA LEU A 12 -7.14 6.14 0.81
C LEU A 12 -6.32 7.31 0.27
N ASP A 13 -6.88 8.08 -0.68
CA ASP A 13 -6.20 9.24 -1.24
C ASP A 13 -6.02 10.34 -0.19
N ALA A 14 -7.01 10.56 0.69
CA ALA A 14 -6.87 11.47 1.82
C ALA A 14 -5.72 11.05 2.77
N LEU A 15 -5.65 9.75 3.11
CA LEU A 15 -4.56 9.21 3.92
C LEU A 15 -3.21 9.36 3.21
N LYS A 16 -3.15 9.04 1.92
CA LYS A 16 -1.94 9.17 1.09
C LYS A 16 -1.45 10.63 1.01
N ASN A 17 -2.36 11.61 0.98
CA ASN A 17 -1.98 13.03 0.95
C ASN A 17 -1.39 13.51 2.28
N GLU A 18 -1.78 12.91 3.41
CA GLU A 18 -1.24 13.24 4.73
C GLU A 18 -0.04 12.37 5.14
N ALA A 19 0.13 11.22 4.49
CA ALA A 19 1.20 10.25 4.77
C ALA A 19 2.49 10.52 3.99
N GLU A 20 3.62 10.14 4.58
CA GLU A 20 4.90 10.08 3.90
C GLU A 20 4.98 8.78 3.10
N ILE A 21 5.02 8.86 1.78
CA ILE A 21 5.09 7.68 0.90
C ILE A 21 6.53 7.16 0.88
N GLU A 22 6.72 5.94 1.38
CA GLU A 22 8.02 5.27 1.38
C GLU A 22 8.23 4.47 0.09
N GLU A 23 7.19 3.75 -0.36
CA GLU A 23 7.32 2.86 -1.52
C GLU A 23 5.97 2.64 -2.20
N ILE A 24 5.98 2.42 -3.52
CA ILE A 24 4.79 2.04 -4.29
C ILE A 24 5.10 0.77 -5.07
N VAL A 25 4.27 -0.24 -4.91
CA VAL A 25 4.42 -1.55 -5.54
C VAL A 25 3.17 -1.93 -6.30
N GLY A 26 3.35 -2.47 -7.51
CA GLY A 26 2.26 -2.78 -8.42
C GLY A 26 1.88 -1.60 -9.31
N ASP A 27 0.96 -1.85 -10.22
CA ASP A 27 0.53 -0.91 -11.23
C ASP A 27 -0.95 -1.13 -11.54
N LEU A 28 -1.79 -0.11 -11.32
CA LEU A 28 -3.22 -0.21 -11.60
C LEU A 28 -3.51 -0.37 -13.10
N GLN A 29 -2.60 0.06 -13.99
CA GLN A 29 -2.80 -0.07 -15.44
C GLN A 29 -2.57 -1.49 -15.96
N SER A 30 -1.63 -2.23 -15.36
CA SER A 30 -1.18 -3.54 -15.86
C SER A 30 -1.58 -4.71 -14.93
N GLY A 31 -1.73 -4.45 -13.63
CA GLY A 31 -1.88 -5.47 -12.59
C GLY A 31 -3.18 -5.41 -11.79
N HIS A 32 -4.08 -4.46 -12.06
CA HIS A 32 -5.36 -4.23 -11.35
C HIS A 32 -5.27 -3.93 -9.84
N PHE A 33 -4.06 -3.87 -9.30
CA PHE A 33 -3.76 -3.60 -7.89
C PHE A 33 -2.51 -2.73 -7.77
N GLN A 34 -2.50 -1.85 -6.78
CA GLN A 34 -1.35 -1.04 -6.41
C GLN A 34 -1.30 -0.89 -4.89
N SER A 35 -0.22 -1.35 -4.28
CA SER A 35 0.08 -1.14 -2.87
C SER A 35 0.93 0.11 -2.70
N VAL A 36 0.45 1.08 -1.93
CA VAL A 36 1.21 2.26 -1.53
C VAL A 36 1.58 2.10 -0.07
N PHE A 37 2.87 1.95 0.20
CA PHE A 37 3.43 1.86 1.53
C PHE A 37 3.80 3.26 2.01
N CYS A 38 3.23 3.67 3.14
CA CYS A 38 3.40 5.01 3.67
C CYS A 38 3.43 5.01 5.21
N VAL A 39 3.98 6.06 5.79
CA VAL A 39 4.08 6.25 7.23
C VAL A 39 3.32 7.52 7.61
N ILE A 40 2.45 7.41 8.62
CA ILE A 40 1.78 8.56 9.23
C ILE A 40 2.27 8.66 10.66
N GLU A 41 3.01 9.72 10.98
CA GLU A 41 3.66 9.91 12.28
C GLU A 41 4.59 8.72 12.63
N ASP A 42 4.12 7.75 13.41
CA ASP A 42 4.84 6.53 13.79
C ASP A 42 4.10 5.24 13.34
N ASP A 43 2.96 5.37 12.65
CA ASP A 43 2.17 4.25 12.14
C ASP A 43 2.60 3.88 10.71
N PHE A 44 3.00 2.61 10.52
CA PHE A 44 3.36 2.03 9.22
C PHE A 44 2.12 1.48 8.53
N LEU A 45 1.80 1.98 7.33
CA LEU A 45 0.55 1.67 6.63
C LEU A 45 0.78 1.20 5.19
N GLU A 46 0.04 0.18 4.75
CA GLU A 46 -0.11 -0.20 3.34
C GLU A 46 -1.52 0.17 2.88
N LEU A 47 -1.60 1.05 1.88
CA LEU A 47 -2.81 1.41 1.16
C LEU A 47 -2.87 0.56 -0.12
N LEU A 48 -3.64 -0.53 -0.08
CA LEU A 48 -3.86 -1.39 -1.24
C LEU A 48 -5.05 -0.88 -2.05
N TYR A 49 -4.76 -0.26 -3.19
CA TYR A 49 -5.73 0.15 -4.18
C TYR A 49 -6.04 -1.01 -5.12
N SER A 50 -7.31 -1.22 -5.43
CA SER A 50 -7.76 -2.17 -6.45
C SER A 50 -8.74 -1.50 -7.40
N ASP A 51 -8.59 -1.78 -8.69
CA ASP A 51 -9.52 -1.34 -9.74
C ASP A 51 -10.80 -2.20 -9.77
N SER A 52 -10.68 -3.48 -9.44
CA SER A 52 -11.75 -4.48 -9.60
C SER A 52 -12.29 -5.06 -8.29
N ALA A 53 -11.64 -4.79 -7.16
CA ALA A 53 -12.02 -5.26 -5.83
C ALA A 53 -12.09 -4.11 -4.82
N SER A 54 -12.47 -4.44 -3.58
CA SER A 54 -12.37 -3.49 -2.46
C SER A 54 -10.91 -3.12 -2.21
N ASN A 55 -10.71 -1.92 -1.67
CA ASN A 55 -9.40 -1.47 -1.26
C ASN A 55 -9.15 -1.85 0.19
N TYR A 56 -7.90 -1.87 0.61
CA TYR A 56 -7.55 -2.24 1.97
C TYR A 56 -6.52 -1.26 2.55
N LEU A 57 -6.72 -0.91 3.81
CA LEU A 57 -5.74 -0.24 4.63
C LEU A 57 -5.19 -1.27 5.60
N ARG A 58 -3.89 -1.54 5.55
CA ARG A 58 -3.21 -2.41 6.50
C ARG A 58 -2.28 -1.61 7.35
N ARG A 59 -2.25 -1.92 8.64
CA ARG A 59 -1.30 -1.37 9.59
C ARG A 59 -0.33 -2.44 10.06
N TYR A 60 0.94 -2.09 10.07
CA TYR A 60 2.03 -2.89 10.61
C TYR A 60 2.41 -2.39 12.00
N ASP A 61 2.74 -3.32 12.88
CA ASP A 61 3.12 -3.03 14.26
C ASP A 61 4.53 -2.42 14.34
N ASP A 62 5.40 -2.75 13.39
CA ASP A 62 6.79 -2.32 13.37
C ASP A 62 7.37 -2.20 11.95
N LYS A 63 8.53 -1.53 11.88
CA LYS A 63 9.24 -1.27 10.62
C LYS A 63 9.76 -2.53 9.95
N GLU A 64 10.10 -3.58 10.70
CA GLU A 64 10.59 -4.84 10.13
C GLU A 64 9.47 -5.55 9.38
N GLU A 65 8.27 -5.63 9.98
CA GLU A 65 7.08 -6.20 9.35
C GLU A 65 6.68 -5.40 8.09
N PHE A 66 6.76 -4.06 8.17
CA PHE A 66 6.48 -3.16 7.04
C PHE A 66 7.46 -3.38 5.86
N GLN A 67 8.76 -3.41 6.13
CA GLN A 67 9.79 -3.68 5.12
C GLN A 67 9.61 -5.06 4.49
N LEU A 68 9.36 -6.08 5.30
CA LEU A 68 9.13 -7.45 4.82
C LEU A 68 7.90 -7.51 3.89
N ALA A 69 6.86 -6.74 4.20
CA ALA A 69 5.67 -6.67 3.34
C ALA A 69 5.95 -6.00 2.00
N ILE A 70 6.74 -4.92 1.99
CA ILE A 70 7.21 -4.27 0.76
C ILE A 70 7.96 -5.28 -0.12
N GLU A 71 8.93 -5.99 0.46
CA GLU A 71 9.73 -6.99 -0.26
C GLU A 71 8.85 -8.10 -0.83
N LYS A 72 7.95 -8.67 -0.03
CA LYS A 72 6.99 -9.67 -0.49
C LYS A 72 6.12 -9.16 -1.64
N ARG A 73 5.63 -7.92 -1.55
CA ARG A 73 4.81 -7.34 -2.61
C ARG A 73 5.59 -7.15 -3.89
N LYS A 74 6.86 -6.77 -3.81
CA LYS A 74 7.77 -6.68 -4.96
C LYS A 74 8.03 -8.05 -5.56
N GLU A 75 8.15 -9.11 -4.76
CA GLU A 75 8.26 -10.48 -5.26
C GLU A 75 6.96 -10.97 -5.93
N GLU A 76 5.79 -10.63 -5.38
CA GLU A 76 4.48 -11.08 -5.89
C GLU A 76 4.04 -10.35 -7.17
N PHE A 77 4.18 -9.02 -7.21
CA PHE A 77 3.73 -8.19 -8.33
C PHE A 77 4.85 -7.83 -9.32
N GLY A 78 6.09 -8.20 -8.99
CA GLY A 78 7.29 -7.73 -9.67
C GLY A 78 7.69 -6.34 -9.16
N GLU A 79 9.00 -6.06 -9.13
CA GLU A 79 9.48 -4.68 -9.01
C GLU A 79 8.85 -3.89 -10.16
N ALA A 80 8.01 -2.91 -9.84
CA ALA A 80 7.69 -1.86 -10.79
C ALA A 80 8.98 -1.07 -11.00
N LEU A 81 9.85 -1.61 -11.86
CA LEU A 81 11.05 -0.96 -12.35
C LEU A 81 10.58 0.30 -13.09
N TYR A 82 10.49 1.40 -12.36
CA TYR A 82 10.45 2.72 -12.96
C TYR A 82 11.74 2.85 -13.79
N ASN A 83 11.61 2.71 -15.11
CA ASN A 83 12.59 3.21 -16.08
C ASN A 83 12.21 4.62 -16.51
#